data_AF-A0AA91GMS6-F1
#
_entry.id   AF-A0AA91GMS6-F1
#
_cell.length_a   1.000
_cell.length_b   1.000
_cell.length_c   1.000
_cell.angle_alpha   90.00
_cell.angle_beta   90.00
_cell.angle_gamma   90.00
#
_symmetry.space_group_name_H-M   'P 1'
#
loop_
_entity.id
_entity.type
_entity.pdbx_description
1 polymer ?
#
loop_
_entity_poly.entity_id
_entity_poly.type
_entity_poly.pdbx_seq_one_letter_code
_entity_poly.pdbx_strand_id
1 'polypeptide(L)'
;MTKSDPNKVLRRLPIVVGGLGAVLLLINRLLAPELTNSQARADVLGVILSAVLILTGLIWQQVQPRLPEAVQLIGEEGFVLAPNLPQAVKTELAWASHLLLTNTVTRSLVVFYKDKVLLRRGILSPKSDVVPGAILKRVLEKQKPVYLVDLKVYPGRVEFDYLPENTQGVICQPIGQEGVLILGANAPRSYTKQDENWIAGIADKLAVTLKEEI
;
A
#
# COMPACT_ATOMS: atom_id res chain seq x y z
N MET A 1 0.45 -13.85 15.92
CA MET A 1 -0.69 -13.56 16.81
C MET A 1 -1.47 -12.38 16.24
N THR A 2 -2.66 -12.61 15.72
CA THR A 2 -3.54 -11.56 15.19
C THR A 2 -4.05 -10.69 16.35
N LYS A 3 -3.71 -9.38 16.35
CA LYS A 3 -4.27 -8.41 17.30
C LYS A 3 -5.80 -8.46 17.21
N SER A 4 -6.46 -8.64 18.36
CA SER A 4 -7.92 -8.58 18.46
C SER A 4 -8.39 -7.17 18.07
N ASP A 5 -9.31 -7.06 17.10
CA ASP A 5 -9.89 -5.79 16.65
C ASP A 5 -10.60 -5.09 17.83
N PRO A 6 -10.09 -3.94 18.33
CA PRO A 6 -10.66 -3.26 19.48
C PRO A 6 -12.07 -2.71 19.21
N ASN A 7 -12.43 -2.50 17.94
CA ASN A 7 -13.71 -1.92 17.54
C ASN A 7 -14.77 -2.97 17.22
N LYS A 8 -14.48 -4.26 17.43
CA LYS A 8 -15.39 -5.37 17.12
C LYS A 8 -16.73 -5.27 17.86
N VAL A 9 -16.71 -4.80 19.11
CA VAL A 9 -17.93 -4.60 19.92
C VAL A 9 -18.75 -3.44 19.36
N LEU A 10 -18.10 -2.29 19.11
CA LEU A 10 -18.75 -1.09 18.58
C LEU A 10 -19.45 -1.36 17.24
N ARG A 11 -18.83 -2.18 16.38
CA ARG A 11 -19.37 -2.55 15.07
C ARG A 11 -20.62 -3.43 15.12
N ARG A 12 -20.82 -4.14 16.23
CA ARG A 12 -21.98 -5.03 16.42
C ARG A 12 -23.16 -4.30 17.08
N LEU A 13 -22.93 -3.14 17.69
CA LEU A 13 -23.98 -2.39 18.39
C LEU A 13 -25.20 -2.09 17.50
N PRO A 14 -25.06 -1.56 16.26
CA PRO A 14 -26.23 -1.27 15.44
C PRO A 14 -27.06 -2.52 15.12
N ILE A 15 -26.41 -3.67 14.91
CA ILE A 15 -27.09 -4.95 14.65
C ILE A 15 -27.85 -5.42 15.90
N VAL A 16 -27.20 -5.36 17.07
CA VAL A 16 -27.82 -5.80 18.33
C VAL A 16 -28.99 -4.90 18.71
N VAL A 17 -28.82 -3.57 18.62
CA VAL A 17 -29.88 -2.61 18.96
C VAL A 17 -31.03 -2.70 17.95
N GLY A 18 -30.73 -2.79 16.64
CA GLY A 18 -31.77 -2.94 15.62
C GLY A 18 -32.53 -4.27 15.74
N GLY A 19 -31.83 -5.37 16.03
CA GLY A 19 -32.45 -6.67 16.27
C GLY A 19 -33.32 -6.69 17.53
N LEU A 20 -32.82 -6.13 18.63
CA LEU A 20 -33.58 -6.00 19.87
C LEU A 20 -34.81 -5.10 19.69
N GLY A 21 -34.68 -3.98 18.96
CA GLY A 21 -35.80 -3.11 18.61
C GLY A 21 -36.88 -3.82 17.80
N ALA A 22 -36.50 -4.58 16.77
CA ALA A 22 -37.45 -5.36 15.97
C ALA A 22 -38.18 -6.43 16.79
N VAL A 23 -37.47 -7.14 17.68
CA VAL A 23 -38.06 -8.15 18.56
C VAL A 23 -39.02 -7.51 19.57
N LEU A 24 -38.65 -6.39 20.18
CA LEU A 24 -39.52 -5.68 21.12
C LEU A 24 -40.78 -5.14 20.45
N LEU A 25 -40.67 -4.62 19.22
CA LEU A 25 -41.84 -4.19 18.43
C LEU A 25 -42.77 -5.36 18.10
N LEU A 26 -42.20 -6.52 17.74
CA LEU A 26 -42.98 -7.74 17.48
C LEU A 26 -43.72 -8.20 18.75
N ILE A 27 -43.03 -8.25 19.90
CA ILE A 27 -43.64 -8.61 21.17
C ILE A 27 -44.74 -7.62 21.54
N ASN A 28 -44.48 -6.32 21.41
CA ASN A 28 -45.46 -5.27 21.66
C ASN A 28 -46.70 -5.45 20.76
N ARG A 29 -46.49 -5.83 19.49
CA ARG A 29 -47.57 -6.07 18.54
C ARG A 29 -48.41 -7.30 18.90
N LEU A 30 -47.80 -8.36 19.41
CA LEU A 30 -48.49 -9.60 19.79
C LEU A 30 -49.25 -9.49 21.11
N LEU A 31 -48.76 -8.65 22.03
CA LEU A 31 -49.37 -8.45 23.36
C LEU A 31 -50.42 -7.33 23.39
N ALA A 32 -50.49 -6.48 22.36
CA ALA A 32 -51.45 -5.38 22.30
C ALA A 32 -52.88 -5.89 22.05
N PRO A 33 -53.84 -5.66 22.96
CA PRO A 33 -55.22 -6.15 22.82
C PRO A 33 -56.02 -5.36 21.77
N GLU A 34 -55.73 -4.08 21.58
CA GLU A 34 -56.29 -3.24 20.53
C GLU A 34 -55.21 -2.39 19.87
N LEU A 35 -55.38 -2.13 18.57
CA LEU A 35 -54.42 -1.40 17.76
C LEU A 35 -54.88 0.02 17.49
N THR A 36 -54.27 0.97 18.18
CA THR A 36 -54.52 2.39 17.94
C THR A 36 -53.81 2.88 16.67
N ASN A 37 -54.39 3.88 16.00
CA ASN A 37 -53.79 4.50 14.81
C ASN A 37 -52.41 5.12 15.09
N SER A 38 -52.19 5.65 16.29
CA SER A 38 -50.88 6.18 16.72
C SER A 38 -49.85 5.06 16.88
N GLN A 39 -50.23 3.93 17.50
CA GLN A 39 -49.36 2.78 17.66
C GLN A 39 -48.97 2.17 16.32
N ALA A 40 -49.91 2.03 15.37
CA ALA A 40 -49.59 1.51 14.05
C ALA A 40 -48.56 2.38 13.30
N ARG A 41 -48.63 3.71 13.43
CA ARG A 41 -47.64 4.64 12.84
C ARG A 41 -46.28 4.52 13.52
N ALA A 42 -46.25 4.40 14.85
CA ALA A 42 -45.03 4.22 15.62
C ALA A 42 -44.35 2.88 15.30
N ASP A 43 -45.12 1.79 15.15
CA ASP A 43 -44.61 0.47 14.76
C ASP A 43 -43.89 0.54 13.40
N VAL A 44 -44.50 1.21 12.41
CA VAL A 44 -43.89 1.37 11.07
C VAL A 44 -42.56 2.11 11.17
N LEU A 45 -42.50 3.23 11.89
CA LEU A 45 -41.27 3.98 12.08
C LEU A 45 -40.20 3.17 12.83
N GLY A 46 -40.62 2.40 13.84
CA GLY A 46 -39.74 1.54 14.63
C GLY A 46 -39.16 0.38 13.81
N VAL A 47 -39.95 -0.23 12.93
CA VAL A 47 -39.49 -1.27 12.00
C VAL A 47 -38.48 -0.70 11.01
N ILE A 48 -38.76 0.49 10.44
CA ILE A 48 -37.82 1.17 9.55
C ILE A 48 -36.51 1.48 10.28
N LEU A 49 -36.57 2.03 11.49
CA LEU A 49 -35.38 2.32 12.29
C LEU A 49 -34.56 1.05 12.58
N SER A 50 -35.23 -0.04 12.94
CA SER A 50 -34.59 -1.34 13.21
C SER A 50 -33.88 -1.88 11.97
N ALA A 51 -34.51 -1.80 10.80
CA ALA A 51 -33.93 -2.20 9.53
C ALA A 51 -32.71 -1.34 9.15
N VAL A 52 -32.79 -0.01 9.33
CA VAL A 52 -31.68 0.92 9.08
C VAL A 52 -30.48 0.61 9.98
N LEU A 53 -30.72 0.34 11.28
CA LEU A 53 -29.67 -0.01 12.23
C LEU A 53 -28.98 -1.33 11.87
N ILE A 54 -29.75 -2.36 11.49
CA ILE A 54 -29.19 -3.64 11.05
C ILE A 54 -28.34 -3.44 9.78
N LEU A 55 -28.86 -2.74 8.77
CA LEU A 55 -28.15 -2.48 7.53
C LEU A 55 -26.84 -1.72 7.78
N THR A 56 -26.89 -0.68 8.61
CA THR A 56 -25.70 0.10 9.01
C THR A 56 -24.64 -0.79 9.64
N GLY A 57 -25.05 -1.68 10.56
CA GLY A 57 -24.15 -2.63 11.19
C GLY A 57 -23.55 -3.65 10.23
N LEU A 58 -24.34 -4.14 9.26
CA LEU A 58 -23.85 -5.03 8.20
C LEU A 58 -22.81 -4.34 7.31
N ILE A 59 -23.04 -3.07 6.93
CA ILE A 59 -22.08 -2.27 6.16
C ILE A 59 -20.77 -2.12 6.95
N TRP A 60 -20.83 -1.85 8.26
CA TRP A 60 -19.64 -1.70 9.11
C TRP A 60 -18.82 -3.00 9.27
N GLN A 61 -19.43 -4.16 9.06
CA GLN A 61 -18.71 -5.44 9.05
C GLN A 61 -17.92 -5.67 7.76
N GLN A 62 -18.33 -5.06 6.63
CA GLN A 62 -17.73 -5.31 5.32
C GLN A 62 -16.44 -4.52 5.05
N VAL A 63 -16.12 -3.50 5.85
CA VAL A 63 -15.01 -2.56 5.56
C VAL A 63 -13.76 -2.85 6.42
N GLN A 64 -13.21 -4.06 6.33
CA GLN A 64 -11.82 -4.33 6.77
C GLN A 64 -11.03 -4.84 5.57
N PRO A 65 -10.18 -4.00 4.95
CA PRO A 65 -9.20 -4.47 3.98
C PRO A 65 -8.35 -5.56 4.65
N ARG A 66 -8.36 -6.77 4.09
CA ARG A 66 -7.39 -7.77 4.52
C ARG A 66 -6.01 -7.26 4.13
N LEU A 67 -5.15 -7.06 5.11
CA LEU A 67 -3.77 -6.69 4.84
C LEU A 67 -3.13 -7.83 4.03
N PRO A 68 -2.45 -7.50 2.92
CA PRO A 68 -1.74 -8.48 2.12
C PRO A 68 -0.70 -9.21 2.98
N GLU A 69 -0.56 -10.52 2.78
CA GLU A 69 0.40 -11.32 3.53
C GLU A 69 1.83 -10.94 3.12
N ALA A 70 2.61 -10.46 4.08
CA ALA A 70 3.98 -10.05 3.85
C ALA A 70 4.91 -11.27 3.92
N VAL A 71 5.77 -11.43 2.92
CA VAL A 71 6.78 -12.49 2.88
C VAL A 71 8.11 -11.98 3.46
N GLN A 72 8.96 -12.89 3.92
CA GLN A 72 10.36 -12.57 4.17
C GLN A 72 11.11 -12.62 2.84
N LEU A 73 11.73 -11.51 2.43
CA LEU A 73 12.47 -11.49 1.16
C LEU A 73 13.72 -12.36 1.24
N ILE A 74 14.04 -13.02 0.12
CA ILE A 74 15.21 -13.88 -0.04
C ILE A 74 16.38 -13.01 -0.52
N GLY A 75 17.40 -12.86 0.30
CA GLY A 75 18.60 -12.08 -0.03
C GLY A 75 19.35 -11.65 1.22
N GLU A 76 20.44 -10.93 1.03
CA GLU A 76 21.25 -10.38 2.11
C GLU A 76 20.97 -8.89 2.29
N GLU A 77 20.97 -8.43 3.53
CA GLU A 77 20.87 -7.00 3.80
C GLU A 77 22.20 -6.31 3.45
N GLY A 78 22.16 -5.27 2.62
CA GLY A 78 23.35 -4.60 2.14
C GLY A 78 23.14 -3.13 1.78
N PHE A 79 24.27 -2.44 1.60
CA PHE A 79 24.35 -1.07 1.16
C PHE A 79 25.56 -0.91 0.24
N VAL A 80 25.31 -0.73 -1.05
CA VAL A 80 26.34 -0.71 -2.10
C VAL A 80 26.16 0.56 -2.93
N LEU A 81 27.17 1.41 -2.95
CA LEU A 81 27.25 2.61 -3.79
C LEU A 81 28.20 2.37 -4.96
N ALA A 82 27.95 3.03 -6.10
CA ALA A 82 28.88 3.01 -7.21
C ALA A 82 30.24 3.62 -6.81
N PRO A 83 31.35 3.05 -7.32
CA PRO A 83 32.66 3.63 -7.11
C PRO A 83 32.73 5.01 -7.79
N ASN A 84 33.55 5.91 -7.22
CA ASN A 84 33.84 7.24 -7.77
C ASN A 84 32.67 8.25 -7.81
N LEU A 85 31.62 8.08 -7.02
CA LEU A 85 30.60 9.12 -6.84
C LEU A 85 31.13 10.33 -6.03
N PRO A 86 30.74 11.56 -6.39
CA PRO A 86 30.98 12.75 -5.56
C PRO A 86 30.42 12.57 -4.15
N GLN A 87 31.06 13.19 -3.15
CA GLN A 87 30.67 13.02 -1.75
C GLN A 87 29.25 13.56 -1.47
N ALA A 88 28.85 14.63 -2.15
CA ALA A 88 27.49 15.17 -2.08
C ALA A 88 26.46 14.13 -2.54
N VAL A 89 26.68 13.52 -3.71
CA VAL A 89 25.81 12.48 -4.27
C VAL A 89 25.75 11.24 -3.37
N LYS A 90 26.89 10.77 -2.84
CA LYS A 90 26.92 9.63 -1.90
C LYS A 90 26.07 9.89 -0.66
N THR A 91 26.21 11.08 -0.09
CA THR A 91 25.48 11.50 1.10
C THR A 91 23.98 11.54 0.79
N GLU A 92 23.62 12.13 -0.34
CA GLU A 92 22.22 12.25 -0.73
C GLU A 92 21.56 10.90 -1.00
N LEU A 93 22.23 10.02 -1.75
CA LEU A 93 21.77 8.65 -2.00
C LEU A 93 21.62 7.85 -0.70
N ALA A 94 22.54 8.03 0.25
CA ALA A 94 22.46 7.42 1.57
C ALA A 94 21.24 7.91 2.36
N TRP A 95 20.96 9.21 2.36
CA TRP A 95 19.79 9.79 3.03
C TRP A 95 18.47 9.39 2.38
N ALA A 96 18.36 9.56 1.06
CA ALA A 96 17.17 9.22 0.30
C ALA A 96 16.77 7.75 0.48
N SER A 97 17.75 6.84 0.34
CA SER A 97 17.49 5.41 0.52
C SER A 97 17.14 5.03 1.96
N HIS A 98 17.77 5.67 2.94
CA HIS A 98 17.43 5.43 4.35
C HIS A 98 15.98 5.85 4.64
N LEU A 99 15.60 7.04 4.19
CA LEU A 99 14.24 7.58 4.40
C LEU A 99 13.20 6.68 3.76
N LEU A 100 13.44 6.23 2.52
CA LEU A 100 12.51 5.33 1.83
C LEU A 100 12.39 3.97 2.53
N LEU A 101 13.48 3.37 2.99
CA LEU A 101 13.45 2.07 3.68
C LEU A 101 12.82 2.14 5.08
N THR A 102 12.88 3.30 5.75
CA THR A 102 12.38 3.46 7.12
C THR A 102 10.97 4.06 7.19
N ASN A 103 10.56 4.86 6.21
CA ASN A 103 9.27 5.56 6.20
C ASN A 103 8.26 5.00 5.19
N THR A 104 8.66 4.02 4.36
CA THR A 104 7.73 3.33 3.45
C THR A 104 7.82 1.81 3.65
N VAL A 105 6.95 1.07 2.96
CA VAL A 105 6.96 -0.41 2.95
C VAL A 105 8.09 -1.03 2.10
N THR A 106 8.98 -0.19 1.54
CA THR A 106 10.11 -0.63 0.72
C THR A 106 11.09 -1.47 1.54
N ARG A 107 11.57 -2.57 0.94
CA ARG A 107 12.57 -3.47 1.54
C ARG A 107 13.83 -3.63 0.70
N SER A 108 13.75 -3.35 -0.59
CA SER A 108 14.88 -3.37 -1.51
C SER A 108 14.80 -2.14 -2.41
N LEU A 109 15.92 -1.46 -2.64
CA LEU A 109 15.97 -0.21 -3.38
C LEU A 109 17.17 -0.22 -4.33
N VAL A 110 16.94 0.22 -5.55
CA VAL A 110 17.98 0.40 -6.57
C VAL A 110 17.82 1.78 -7.22
N VAL A 111 18.90 2.54 -7.33
CA VAL A 111 18.96 3.79 -8.09
C VAL A 111 19.73 3.55 -9.38
N PHE A 112 19.07 3.72 -10.51
CA PHE A 112 19.63 3.60 -11.84
C PHE A 112 19.66 4.97 -12.51
N TYR A 113 20.79 5.38 -13.07
CA TYR A 113 20.96 6.70 -13.70
C TYR A 113 22.02 6.63 -14.79
N LYS A 114 21.76 7.21 -15.97
CA LYS A 114 22.68 7.21 -17.13
C LYS A 114 23.29 5.82 -17.41
N ASP A 115 22.43 4.81 -17.50
CA ASP A 115 22.78 3.40 -17.73
C ASP A 115 23.69 2.75 -16.67
N LYS A 116 23.75 3.33 -15.47
CA LYS A 116 24.57 2.83 -14.35
C LYS A 116 23.76 2.68 -13.08
N VAL A 117 24.07 1.64 -12.31
CA VAL A 117 23.53 1.46 -10.96
C VAL A 117 24.35 2.30 -9.99
N LEU A 118 23.75 3.35 -9.44
CA LEU A 118 24.43 4.26 -8.50
C LEU A 118 24.34 3.77 -7.05
N LEU A 119 23.24 3.11 -6.69
CA LEU A 119 22.97 2.65 -5.35
C LEU A 119 22.14 1.38 -5.36
N ARG A 120 22.47 0.44 -4.47
CA ARG A 120 21.62 -0.68 -4.04
C ARG A 120 21.56 -0.70 -2.52
N ARG A 121 20.37 -0.76 -1.91
CA ARG A 121 20.22 -0.82 -0.46
C ARG A 121 19.01 -1.64 -0.03
N GLY A 122 19.11 -2.28 1.14
CA GLY A 122 18.05 -3.12 1.72
C GLY A 122 18.35 -4.58 1.48
N ILE A 123 17.33 -5.39 1.20
CA ILE A 123 17.51 -6.82 0.88
C ILE A 123 17.92 -6.95 -0.59
N LEU A 124 19.13 -7.43 -0.84
CA LEU A 124 19.75 -7.46 -2.16
C LEU A 124 19.68 -8.87 -2.78
N SER A 125 19.45 -8.90 -4.09
CA SER A 125 19.68 -10.10 -4.91
C SER A 125 21.18 -10.27 -5.20
N PRO A 126 21.67 -11.50 -5.38
CA PRO A 126 23.02 -11.75 -5.88
C PRO A 126 23.31 -11.03 -7.20
N LYS A 127 22.31 -10.90 -8.08
CA LYS A 127 22.45 -10.19 -9.35
C LYS A 127 22.40 -8.68 -9.14
N SER A 128 23.42 -7.97 -9.60
CA SER A 128 23.55 -6.51 -9.46
C SER A 128 23.18 -5.71 -10.70
N ASP A 129 23.27 -6.33 -11.87
CA ASP A 129 23.19 -5.62 -13.14
C ASP A 129 21.74 -5.32 -13.51
N VAL A 130 21.45 -4.04 -13.71
CA VAL A 130 20.14 -3.57 -14.17
C VAL A 130 20.18 -3.48 -15.69
N VAL A 131 19.38 -4.32 -16.35
CA VAL A 131 19.17 -4.25 -17.80
C VAL A 131 17.77 -3.69 -18.04
N PRO A 132 17.64 -2.44 -18.53
CA PRO A 132 16.33 -1.83 -18.77
C PRO A 132 15.51 -2.64 -19.77
N GLY A 133 14.41 -3.21 -19.31
CA GLY A 133 13.41 -3.89 -20.14
C GLY A 133 12.32 -2.91 -20.59
N ALA A 134 11.15 -3.45 -20.92
CA ALA A 134 10.06 -2.64 -21.46
C ALA A 134 9.46 -1.68 -20.41
N ILE A 135 9.52 -2.04 -19.13
CA ILE A 135 8.89 -1.25 -18.06
C ILE A 135 9.76 -0.05 -17.72
N LEU A 136 11.06 -0.27 -17.47
CA LEU A 136 12.00 0.82 -17.22
C LEU A 136 12.11 1.78 -18.40
N LYS A 137 12.19 1.26 -19.64
CA LYS A 137 12.20 2.11 -20.84
C LYS A 137 10.95 2.98 -20.93
N ARG A 138 9.76 2.42 -20.68
CA ARG A 138 8.52 3.19 -20.65
C ARG A 138 8.52 4.26 -19.57
N VAL A 139 9.10 4.00 -18.39
CA VAL A 139 9.22 4.99 -17.31
C VAL A 139 10.13 6.14 -17.73
N LEU A 140 11.28 5.83 -18.33
CA LEU A 140 12.23 6.82 -18.85
C LEU A 140 11.61 7.65 -19.99
N GLU A 141 10.95 7.01 -20.95
CA GLU A 141 10.34 7.69 -22.11
C GLU A 141 9.13 8.55 -21.73
N LYS A 142 8.22 8.01 -20.92
CA LYS A 142 6.95 8.68 -20.59
C LYS A 142 7.06 9.58 -19.37
N GLN A 143 8.17 9.50 -18.62
CA GLN A 143 8.37 10.25 -17.38
C GLN A 143 7.19 10.08 -16.41
N LYS A 144 6.63 8.87 -16.37
CA LYS A 144 5.49 8.51 -15.53
C LYS A 144 5.85 7.30 -14.67
N PRO A 145 5.57 7.35 -13.36
CA PRO A 145 5.83 6.21 -12.50
C PRO A 145 4.97 5.01 -12.91
N VAL A 146 5.54 3.82 -12.73
CA VAL A 146 4.83 2.56 -12.92
C VAL A 146 4.85 1.81 -11.60
N TYR A 147 3.66 1.49 -11.11
CA TYR A 147 3.48 0.65 -9.92
C TYR A 147 2.92 -0.72 -10.32
N LEU A 148 3.73 -1.76 -10.09
CA LEU A 148 3.36 -3.15 -10.23
C LEU A 148 2.89 -3.67 -8.87
N VAL A 149 1.58 -3.74 -8.70
CA VAL A 149 0.93 -4.06 -7.42
C VAL A 149 1.13 -5.51 -6.97
N ASP A 150 1.34 -6.43 -7.89
CA ASP A 150 1.64 -7.84 -7.60
C ASP A 150 2.57 -8.36 -8.70
N LEU A 151 3.87 -8.41 -8.41
CA LEU A 151 4.89 -8.75 -9.40
C LEU A 151 4.69 -10.15 -9.98
N LYS A 152 4.05 -11.08 -9.25
CA LYS A 152 3.85 -12.46 -9.70
C LYS A 152 2.93 -12.56 -10.91
N VAL A 153 1.99 -11.63 -11.06
CA VAL A 153 1.03 -11.65 -12.18
C VAL A 153 1.57 -11.00 -13.45
N TYR A 154 2.72 -10.33 -13.39
CA TYR A 154 3.29 -9.65 -14.55
C TYR A 154 4.30 -10.54 -15.29
N PRO A 155 4.11 -10.81 -16.59
CA PRO A 155 5.07 -11.58 -17.37
C PRO A 155 6.43 -10.86 -17.50
N GLY A 156 6.42 -9.52 -17.48
CA GLY A 156 7.63 -8.68 -17.50
C GLY A 156 8.45 -8.69 -16.21
N ARG A 157 8.06 -9.47 -15.18
CA ARG A 157 8.79 -9.54 -13.90
C ARG A 157 10.27 -9.94 -14.03
N VAL A 158 10.61 -10.64 -15.11
CA VAL A 158 11.98 -11.06 -15.45
C VAL A 158 12.94 -9.88 -15.57
N GLU A 159 12.43 -8.67 -15.85
CA GLU A 159 13.21 -7.44 -15.88
C GLU A 159 13.79 -7.07 -14.51
N PHE A 160 13.20 -7.52 -13.40
CA PHE A 160 13.57 -7.14 -12.04
C PHE A 160 14.41 -8.20 -11.31
N ASP A 161 15.19 -9.00 -12.04
CA ASP A 161 16.00 -10.08 -11.46
C ASP A 161 17.16 -9.60 -10.55
N TYR A 162 17.44 -8.29 -10.57
CA TYR A 162 18.33 -7.61 -9.62
C TYR A 162 17.68 -7.26 -8.27
N LEU A 163 16.36 -7.47 -8.10
CA LEU A 163 15.64 -7.45 -6.83
C LEU A 163 15.50 -8.88 -6.26
N PRO A 164 15.22 -9.05 -4.96
CA PRO A 164 14.90 -10.36 -4.38
C PRO A 164 13.88 -11.14 -5.20
N GLU A 165 14.12 -12.43 -5.43
CA GLU A 165 13.30 -13.25 -6.33
C GLU A 165 11.81 -13.28 -5.93
N ASN A 166 11.55 -13.25 -4.62
CA ASN A 166 10.21 -13.24 -4.06
C ASN A 166 9.69 -11.82 -3.74
N THR A 167 10.16 -10.79 -4.45
CA THR A 167 9.57 -9.44 -4.38
C THR A 167 8.09 -9.49 -4.77
N GLN A 168 7.22 -8.87 -3.97
CA GLN A 168 5.77 -8.92 -4.20
C GLN A 168 5.24 -7.68 -4.92
N GLY A 169 5.82 -6.50 -4.69
CA GLY A 169 5.40 -5.26 -5.32
C GLY A 169 6.60 -4.43 -5.75
N VAL A 170 6.48 -3.71 -6.87
CA VAL A 170 7.56 -2.87 -7.41
C VAL A 170 7.03 -1.51 -7.83
N ILE A 171 7.68 -0.44 -7.39
CA ILE A 171 7.48 0.91 -7.92
C ILE A 171 8.73 1.32 -8.69
N CYS A 172 8.53 1.74 -9.94
CA CYS A 172 9.54 2.41 -10.76
C CYS A 172 9.16 3.88 -10.87
N GLN A 173 9.90 4.75 -10.20
CA GLN A 173 9.70 6.19 -10.19
C GLN A 173 10.82 6.86 -11.01
N PRO A 174 10.51 7.70 -12.02
CA PRO A 174 11.54 8.42 -12.76
C PRO A 174 12.29 9.41 -11.85
N ILE A 175 13.60 9.55 -12.05
CA ILE A 175 14.48 10.54 -11.42
C ILE A 175 14.99 11.46 -12.54
N GLY A 176 14.27 12.55 -12.80
CA GLY A 176 14.53 13.38 -13.98
C GLY A 176 14.46 12.56 -15.28
N GLN A 177 15.14 13.03 -16.32
CA GLN A 177 15.04 12.43 -17.66
C GLN A 177 15.85 11.14 -17.83
N GLU A 178 16.91 10.95 -17.03
CA GLU A 178 17.93 9.93 -17.27
C GLU A 178 18.03 8.89 -16.14
N GLY A 179 17.13 8.94 -15.17
CA GLY A 179 17.16 8.07 -14.00
C GLY A 179 15.85 7.39 -13.66
N VAL A 180 15.96 6.28 -12.93
CA VAL A 180 14.83 5.57 -12.33
C VAL A 180 15.21 5.10 -10.92
N LEU A 181 14.32 5.39 -9.98
CA LEU A 181 14.29 4.84 -8.64
C LEU A 181 13.41 3.59 -8.66
N ILE A 182 13.98 2.44 -8.33
CA ILE A 182 13.31 1.14 -8.32
C ILE A 182 13.18 0.66 -6.89
N LEU A 183 11.96 0.39 -6.45
CA LEU A 183 11.63 0.07 -5.06
C LEU A 183 10.86 -1.25 -5.02
N GLY A 184 11.38 -2.23 -4.28
CA GLY A 184 10.78 -3.54 -4.05
C GLY A 184 10.16 -3.65 -2.66
N ALA A 185 8.92 -4.13 -2.61
CA ALA A 185 8.18 -4.41 -1.39
C ALA A 185 7.94 -5.91 -1.19
N ASN A 186 7.77 -6.31 0.06
CA ASN A 186 7.58 -7.70 0.47
C ASN A 186 6.11 -8.12 0.62
N ALA A 187 5.17 -7.26 0.25
CA ALA A 187 3.73 -7.54 0.22
C ALA A 187 3.13 -6.94 -1.06
N PRO A 188 2.14 -7.59 -1.70
CA PRO A 188 1.47 -7.00 -2.86
C PRO A 188 0.55 -5.85 -2.42
N ARG A 189 0.28 -4.86 -3.29
CA ARG A 189 -0.60 -3.71 -3.02
C ARG A 189 -0.26 -2.96 -1.73
N SER A 190 1.02 -2.93 -1.35
CA SER A 190 1.46 -2.42 -0.05
C SER A 190 1.70 -0.91 -0.02
N TYR A 191 2.07 -0.31 -1.16
CA TYR A 191 2.29 1.12 -1.23
C TYR A 191 0.97 1.89 -1.19
N THR A 192 0.92 2.86 -0.29
CA THR A 192 -0.18 3.81 -0.16
C THR A 192 0.04 5.04 -1.05
N LYS A 193 -1.00 5.86 -1.22
CA LYS A 193 -0.85 7.13 -1.94
C LYS A 193 0.14 8.08 -1.26
N GLN A 194 0.25 8.01 0.06
CA GLN A 194 1.24 8.77 0.81
C GLN A 194 2.66 8.29 0.50
N ASP A 195 2.89 6.98 0.41
CA ASP A 195 4.19 6.43 0.00
C ASP A 195 4.55 6.87 -1.42
N GLU A 196 3.63 6.79 -2.38
CA GLU A 196 3.85 7.26 -3.74
C GLU A 196 4.28 8.73 -3.80
N ASN A 197 3.63 9.60 -3.01
CA ASN A 197 3.98 11.01 -2.95
C ASN A 197 5.38 11.25 -2.33
N TRP A 198 5.73 10.50 -1.28
CA TRP A 198 7.07 10.54 -0.68
C TRP A 198 8.14 10.08 -1.67
N ILE A 199 7.88 8.99 -2.38
CA ILE A 199 8.76 8.44 -3.41
C ILE A 199 8.99 9.46 -4.52
N ALA A 200 7.91 10.10 -5.01
CA ALA A 200 8.00 11.15 -6.03
C ALA A 200 8.82 12.35 -5.54
N GLY A 201 8.54 12.88 -4.34
CA GLY A 201 9.28 14.03 -3.80
C GLY A 201 10.78 13.75 -3.58
N ILE A 202 11.12 12.54 -3.13
CA ILE A 202 12.53 12.12 -2.99
C ILE A 202 13.18 11.98 -4.37
N ALA A 203 12.48 11.43 -5.36
CA ALA A 203 13.00 11.33 -6.73
C ALA A 203 13.24 12.71 -7.35
N ASP A 204 12.35 13.68 -7.13
CA ASP A 204 12.53 15.05 -7.61
C ASP A 204 13.76 15.71 -6.96
N LYS A 205 13.97 15.52 -5.65
CA LYS A 205 15.17 16.02 -4.95
C LYS A 205 16.44 15.38 -5.51
N LEU A 206 16.42 14.05 -5.69
CA LEU A 206 17.55 13.32 -6.28
C LEU A 206 17.84 13.82 -7.69
N ALA A 207 16.82 14.12 -8.50
CA ALA A 207 17.00 14.62 -9.86
C ALA A 207 17.80 15.94 -9.90
N VAL A 208 17.54 16.86 -8.97
CA VAL A 208 18.32 18.12 -8.86
C VAL A 208 19.78 17.80 -8.52
N THR A 209 20.01 16.97 -7.50
CA THR A 209 21.36 16.67 -7.01
C THR A 209 22.19 15.92 -8.06
N LEU A 210 21.60 14.94 -8.73
CA LEU A 210 22.30 14.17 -9.76
C LEU A 210 22.60 15.02 -10.98
N LYS A 211 21.68 15.91 -11.40
CA LYS A 211 21.89 16.79 -12.54
C LYS A 211 23.02 17.80 -12.33
N GLU A 212 23.20 18.29 -11.11
CA GLU A 212 24.25 19.27 -10.77
C GLU A 212 25.64 18.62 -10.66
N GLU A 213 25.70 17.38 -10.16
CA GLU A 213 26.95 16.74 -9.75
C GLU A 213 27.48 15.69 -10.75
N ILE A 214 26.64 15.06 -11.59
CA ILE A 214 27.04 13.97 -12.53
C ILE A 214 26.26 13.93 -13.86
#